data_AF-A0A357V980-F1
#
_entry.id   AF-A0A357V980-F1
#
_cell.length_a   1.000
_cell.length_b   1.000
_cell.length_c   1.000
_cell.angle_alpha   90.00
_cell.angle_beta   90.00
_cell.angle_gamma   90.00
#
_symmetry.space_group_name_H-M   'P 1'
#
loop_
_entity.id
_entity.type
_entity.pdbx_description
1 polymer ?
#
loop_
_entity_poly.entity_id
_entity_poly.type
_entity_poly.pdbx_seq_one_letter_code
_entity_poly.pdbx_strand_id
1 'polypeptide(L)'
;MNENKENGEPTVDHEFLLNLAREKSTMGRAKLTETIMDLFENKGDALTDRERALMFGILRSVVREIEMSVRRGVAQQLAGLGDVPEDLIRILANDEIEVAYPVLTESGLLKDSDLIEIIRHRTLEHQLAVAIRQNISEAVSQALVETGNERVVVTLLKNENAKISQSTMEYLVEQSKRVDTFQEPILHREELRPELAQRMFLWVTAALREFILENFKLDQSVVDDLLEQIASQEGGVQPDQANGLKANELAATLDREGLVTPETLITALSQGEVSLFLALFSRLTGIREYLAKRILFEPGGEGMAICCKAVGLTKDEFAQIFRYSQLVRARRSDRIDEALADVIWIYEDMSREAAAAVLKTWRRNTGYLAAIRQIQSATRRNA
;
A
#
# COMPACT_ATOMS: atom_id res chain seq x y z
N MET A 1 31.41 -25.21 -70.23
CA MET A 1 32.15 -25.86 -69.14
C MET A 1 32.15 -24.87 -67.97
N ASN A 2 31.06 -24.85 -67.21
CA ASN A 2 30.97 -24.09 -65.97
C ASN A 2 30.69 -25.11 -64.88
N GLU A 3 31.67 -25.28 -63.99
CA GLU A 3 31.61 -26.09 -62.80
C GLU A 3 30.73 -25.37 -61.77
N ASN A 4 29.51 -25.84 -61.56
CA ASN A 4 28.78 -25.56 -60.32
C ASN A 4 29.11 -26.68 -59.33
N LYS A 5 30.01 -26.38 -58.40
CA LYS A 5 30.09 -27.09 -57.12
C LYS A 5 28.85 -26.71 -56.31
N GLU A 6 27.82 -27.55 -56.37
CA GLU A 6 26.80 -27.56 -55.33
C GLU A 6 27.46 -28.06 -54.05
N ASN A 7 27.69 -27.12 -53.13
CA ASN A 7 28.00 -27.42 -51.74
C ASN A 7 26.80 -28.21 -51.18
N GLY A 8 26.96 -29.53 -51.06
CA GLY A 8 25.99 -30.39 -50.40
C GLY A 8 25.96 -30.08 -48.91
N GLU A 9 25.06 -29.19 -48.51
CA GLU A 9 24.56 -29.21 -47.12
C GLU A 9 23.94 -30.58 -46.88
N PRO A 10 24.31 -31.28 -45.80
CA PRO A 10 23.74 -32.59 -45.50
C PRO A 10 22.23 -32.42 -45.32
N THR A 11 21.46 -33.04 -46.21
CA THR A 11 20.02 -33.15 -46.08
C THR A 11 19.76 -33.94 -44.80
N VAL A 12 19.22 -33.28 -43.77
CA VAL A 12 18.94 -33.93 -42.49
C VAL A 12 17.81 -34.94 -42.69
N ASP A 13 18.18 -36.20 -42.89
CA ASP A 13 17.27 -37.32 -43.10
C ASP A 13 16.95 -38.02 -41.76
N HIS A 14 15.80 -38.70 -41.69
CA HIS A 14 15.32 -39.47 -40.53
C HIS A 14 16.37 -40.50 -40.05
N GLU A 15 17.11 -41.10 -40.98
CA GLU A 15 18.18 -42.05 -40.66
C GLU A 15 19.39 -41.37 -40.00
N PHE A 16 19.68 -40.12 -40.35
CA PHE A 16 20.74 -39.31 -39.75
C PHE A 16 20.41 -38.95 -38.30
N LEU A 17 19.17 -38.51 -38.02
CA LEU A 17 18.71 -38.20 -36.66
C LEU A 17 18.68 -39.44 -35.76
N LEU A 18 18.25 -40.60 -36.28
CA LEU A 18 18.27 -41.86 -35.55
C LEU A 18 19.69 -42.38 -35.28
N ASN A 19 20.63 -42.20 -36.21
CA ASN A 19 22.02 -42.60 -36.02
C ASN A 19 22.71 -41.73 -34.96
N LEU A 20 22.49 -40.41 -34.97
CA LEU A 20 22.98 -39.55 -33.88
C LEU A 20 22.29 -39.87 -32.54
N ALA A 21 20.99 -40.20 -32.52
CA ALA A 21 20.30 -40.60 -31.30
C ALA A 21 20.84 -41.92 -30.71
N ARG A 22 21.42 -42.78 -31.55
CA ARG A 22 22.09 -44.03 -31.13
C ARG A 22 23.52 -43.80 -30.63
N GLU A 23 24.15 -42.68 -30.97
CA GLU A 23 25.43 -42.30 -30.38
C GLU A 23 25.26 -41.96 -28.91
N LYS A 24 25.85 -42.80 -28.04
CA LYS A 24 25.78 -42.62 -26.58
C LYS A 24 26.80 -41.61 -26.04
N SER A 25 27.61 -41.01 -26.90
CA SER A 25 28.61 -40.04 -26.48
C SER A 25 27.93 -38.71 -26.10
N THR A 26 28.45 -38.02 -25.10
CA THR A 26 27.98 -36.68 -24.71
C THR A 26 28.08 -35.69 -25.86
N MET A 27 29.17 -35.76 -26.62
CA MET A 27 29.42 -34.92 -27.79
C MET A 27 28.45 -35.19 -28.95
N GLY A 28 28.13 -36.45 -29.23
CA GLY A 28 27.14 -36.82 -30.26
C GLY A 28 25.72 -36.35 -29.90
N ARG A 29 25.35 -36.49 -28.63
CA ARG A 29 24.07 -36.00 -28.10
C ARG A 29 23.93 -34.48 -28.13
N ALA A 30 25.00 -33.76 -27.80
CA ALA A 30 25.06 -32.31 -27.94
C ALA A 30 24.86 -31.91 -29.41
N LYS A 31 25.57 -32.55 -30.34
CA LYS A 31 25.48 -32.23 -31.76
C LYS A 31 24.11 -32.55 -32.36
N LEU A 32 23.48 -33.64 -31.90
CA LEU A 32 22.10 -33.98 -32.26
C LEU A 32 21.14 -32.89 -31.85
N THR A 33 21.28 -32.45 -30.60
CA THR A 33 20.43 -31.43 -30.01
C THR A 33 20.57 -30.12 -30.79
N GLU A 34 21.81 -29.67 -31.06
CA GLU A 34 22.06 -28.49 -31.90
C GLU A 34 21.41 -28.61 -33.28
N THR A 35 21.55 -29.76 -33.94
CA THR A 35 20.98 -29.96 -35.28
C THR A 35 19.44 -29.92 -35.25
N ILE A 36 18.84 -30.51 -34.22
CA ILE A 36 17.38 -30.46 -34.02
C ILE A 36 16.93 -29.03 -33.77
N MET A 37 17.66 -28.28 -32.96
CA MET A 37 17.39 -26.87 -32.66
C MET A 37 17.51 -25.99 -33.92
N ASP A 38 18.56 -26.16 -34.71
CA ASP A 38 18.75 -25.45 -35.98
C ASP A 38 17.63 -25.74 -36.97
N LEU A 39 17.08 -26.96 -36.96
CA LEU A 39 15.93 -27.33 -37.79
C LEU A 39 14.64 -26.66 -37.34
N PHE A 40 14.41 -26.54 -36.02
CA PHE A 40 13.27 -25.79 -35.49
C PHE A 40 13.33 -24.31 -35.91
N GLU A 41 14.52 -23.69 -35.89
CA GLU A 41 14.69 -22.29 -36.30
C GLU A 41 14.55 -22.07 -37.81
N ASN A 42 15.22 -22.89 -38.62
CA ASN A 42 15.34 -22.63 -40.07
C ASN A 42 14.17 -23.22 -40.89
N LYS A 43 13.46 -24.21 -40.35
CA LYS A 43 12.39 -24.93 -41.08
C LYS A 43 11.10 -25.06 -40.26
N GLY A 44 10.93 -24.30 -39.17
CA GLY A 44 9.77 -24.41 -38.27
C GLY A 44 8.42 -24.55 -38.97
N ASP A 45 8.14 -23.70 -39.96
CA ASP A 45 6.88 -23.73 -40.74
C ASP A 45 6.81 -24.84 -41.80
N ALA A 46 7.96 -25.37 -42.23
CA ALA A 46 8.05 -26.43 -43.24
C ALA A 46 8.03 -27.85 -42.64
N LEU A 47 8.21 -27.98 -41.33
CA LEU A 47 8.14 -29.27 -40.64
C LEU A 47 6.69 -29.76 -40.55
N THR A 48 6.50 -31.06 -40.78
CA THR A 48 5.21 -31.72 -40.53
C THR A 48 5.01 -31.98 -39.03
N ASP A 49 3.76 -32.13 -38.59
CA ASP A 49 3.45 -32.44 -37.18
C ASP A 49 4.10 -33.75 -36.72
N ARG A 50 4.27 -34.71 -37.64
CA ARG A 50 4.96 -35.97 -37.37
C ARG A 50 6.46 -35.77 -37.13
N GLU A 51 7.12 -34.92 -37.92
CA GLU A 51 8.54 -34.61 -37.73
C GLU A 51 8.76 -33.84 -36.43
N ARG A 52 7.92 -32.85 -36.12
CA ARG A 52 7.94 -32.13 -34.83
C ARG A 52 7.80 -33.10 -33.65
N ALA A 53 6.82 -34.02 -33.70
CA ALA A 53 6.61 -35.00 -32.64
C ALA A 53 7.83 -35.92 -32.43
N LEU A 54 8.48 -36.36 -33.52
CA LEU A 54 9.70 -37.16 -33.45
C LEU A 54 10.87 -36.36 -32.84
N MET A 55 11.06 -35.11 -33.28
CA MET A 55 12.11 -34.22 -32.77
C MET A 55 11.92 -33.97 -31.27
N PHE A 56 10.71 -33.67 -30.81
CA PHE A 56 10.43 -33.53 -29.38
C PHE A 56 10.66 -34.84 -28.61
N GLY A 57 10.30 -35.99 -29.18
CA GLY A 57 10.58 -37.30 -28.60
C GLY A 57 12.08 -37.55 -28.40
N ILE A 58 12.90 -37.16 -29.39
CA ILE A 58 14.36 -37.25 -29.30
C ILE A 58 14.89 -36.30 -28.23
N LEU A 59 14.48 -35.02 -28.25
CA LEU A 59 14.89 -34.03 -27.25
C LEU A 59 14.57 -34.52 -25.84
N ARG A 60 13.35 -35.01 -25.61
CA ARG A 60 12.94 -35.58 -24.32
C ARG A 60 13.86 -36.71 -23.84
N SER A 61 14.31 -37.57 -24.74
CA SER A 61 15.19 -38.69 -24.37
C SER A 61 16.61 -38.26 -24.04
N VAL A 62 17.09 -37.16 -24.62
CA VAL A 62 18.50 -36.72 -24.56
C VAL A 62 18.73 -35.55 -23.59
N VAL A 63 17.71 -34.73 -23.33
CA VAL A 63 17.84 -33.44 -22.62
C VAL A 63 18.50 -33.55 -21.24
N ARG A 64 18.28 -34.66 -20.52
CA ARG A 64 18.86 -34.90 -19.19
C ARG A 64 20.33 -35.32 -19.23
N GLU A 65 20.80 -35.79 -20.38
CA GLU A 65 22.12 -36.40 -20.55
C GLU A 65 23.13 -35.48 -21.24
N ILE A 66 22.68 -34.32 -21.72
CA ILE A 66 23.51 -33.27 -22.32
C ILE A 66 24.01 -32.27 -21.27
N GLU A 67 25.09 -31.58 -21.62
CA GLU A 67 25.68 -30.52 -20.81
C GLU A 67 24.69 -29.37 -20.57
N MET A 68 24.82 -28.74 -19.40
CA MET A 68 23.96 -27.64 -18.95
C MET A 68 23.88 -26.49 -19.97
N SER A 69 24.99 -26.14 -20.62
CA SER A 69 25.07 -25.09 -21.64
C SER A 69 24.13 -25.35 -22.82
N VAL A 70 24.13 -26.59 -23.33
CA VAL A 70 23.27 -27.03 -24.43
C VAL A 70 21.82 -27.12 -23.96
N ARG A 71 21.58 -27.65 -22.76
CA ARG A 71 20.23 -27.75 -22.18
C ARG A 71 19.57 -26.38 -22.00
N ARG A 72 20.34 -25.38 -21.57
CA ARG A 72 19.89 -23.99 -21.50
C ARG A 72 19.51 -23.44 -22.88
N GLY A 73 20.30 -23.71 -23.91
CA GLY A 73 19.99 -23.32 -25.29
C GLY A 73 18.65 -23.90 -25.76
N VAL A 74 18.43 -25.20 -25.50
CA VAL A 74 17.15 -25.86 -25.78
C VAL A 74 16.01 -25.18 -25.03
N ALA A 75 16.16 -24.95 -23.74
CA ALA A 75 15.12 -24.32 -22.93
C ALA A 75 14.75 -22.92 -23.42
N GLN A 76 15.75 -22.13 -23.84
CA GLN A 76 15.52 -20.78 -24.35
C GLN A 76 14.75 -20.76 -25.67
N GLN A 77 15.07 -21.66 -26.60
CA GLN A 77 14.33 -21.77 -27.86
C GLN A 77 12.93 -22.34 -27.66
N LEU A 78 12.76 -23.34 -26.79
CA LEU A 78 11.46 -23.96 -26.54
C LEU A 78 10.52 -23.08 -25.71
N ALA A 79 11.04 -22.14 -24.91
CA ALA A 79 10.21 -21.31 -24.04
C ALA A 79 9.19 -20.45 -24.81
N GLY A 80 9.55 -19.98 -26.01
CA GLY A 80 8.67 -19.18 -26.87
C GLY A 80 7.74 -19.98 -27.78
N LEU A 81 7.88 -21.31 -27.85
CA LEU A 81 7.07 -22.16 -28.73
C LEU A 81 5.75 -22.54 -28.05
N GLY A 82 4.64 -22.47 -28.81
CA GLY A 82 3.29 -22.75 -28.32
C GLY A 82 2.83 -24.22 -28.46
N ASP A 83 3.65 -25.08 -29.06
CA ASP A 83 3.31 -26.46 -29.41
C ASP A 83 4.27 -27.51 -28.80
N VAL A 84 5.03 -27.12 -27.78
CA VAL A 84 5.95 -28.02 -27.07
C VAL A 84 5.17 -29.01 -26.19
N PRO A 85 5.51 -30.30 -26.19
CA PRO A 85 4.88 -31.29 -25.30
C PRO A 85 4.99 -30.92 -23.81
N GLU A 86 3.89 -31.05 -23.08
CA GLU A 86 3.78 -30.67 -21.65
C GLU A 86 4.84 -31.33 -20.77
N ASP A 87 5.17 -32.60 -21.05
CA ASP A 87 6.17 -33.37 -20.32
C ASP A 87 7.60 -32.84 -20.51
N LEU A 88 7.95 -32.40 -21.72
CA LEU A 88 9.25 -31.79 -22.00
C LEU A 88 9.39 -30.43 -21.32
N ILE A 89 8.35 -29.59 -21.40
CA ILE A 89 8.30 -28.29 -20.71
C ILE A 89 8.43 -28.48 -19.19
N ARG A 90 7.72 -29.46 -18.62
CA ARG A 90 7.81 -29.76 -17.19
C ARG A 90 9.20 -30.25 -16.78
N ILE A 91 9.88 -31.04 -17.61
CA ILE A 91 11.27 -31.48 -17.34
C ILE A 91 12.18 -30.25 -17.25
N LEU A 92 12.10 -29.34 -18.22
CA LEU A 92 12.94 -28.15 -18.27
C LEU A 92 12.64 -27.16 -17.14
N ALA A 93 11.36 -26.94 -16.82
CA ALA A 93 10.93 -26.05 -15.73
C ALA A 93 11.34 -26.55 -14.33
N ASN A 94 11.68 -27.84 -14.20
CA ASN A 94 12.08 -28.49 -12.95
C ASN A 94 13.59 -28.74 -12.86
N ASP A 95 14.37 -28.27 -13.82
CA ASP A 95 15.81 -28.45 -13.88
C ASP A 95 16.55 -27.44 -12.97
N GLU A 96 17.86 -27.27 -13.15
CA GLU A 96 18.62 -26.16 -12.57
C GLU A 96 18.10 -24.81 -13.11
N ILE A 97 18.23 -23.75 -12.33
CA ILE A 97 17.60 -22.47 -12.63
C ILE A 97 18.06 -21.89 -13.97
N GLU A 98 19.33 -22.10 -14.34
CA GLU A 98 19.91 -21.67 -15.60
C GLU A 98 19.15 -22.20 -16.82
N VAL A 99 18.53 -23.38 -16.69
CA VAL A 99 17.72 -24.04 -17.71
C VAL A 99 16.23 -23.70 -17.51
N ALA A 100 15.75 -23.73 -16.27
CA ALA A 100 14.35 -23.51 -15.97
C ALA A 100 13.92 -22.06 -16.19
N TYR A 101 14.79 -21.08 -15.99
CA TYR A 101 14.49 -19.65 -16.04
C TYR A 101 13.70 -19.23 -17.29
N PRO A 102 14.17 -19.44 -18.54
CA PRO A 102 13.41 -19.02 -19.73
C PRO A 102 12.04 -19.68 -19.81
N VAL A 103 11.92 -20.95 -19.44
CA VAL A 103 10.64 -21.68 -19.44
C VAL A 103 9.70 -21.10 -18.38
N LEU A 104 10.22 -20.82 -17.19
CA LEU A 104 9.46 -20.25 -16.09
C LEU A 104 9.03 -18.81 -16.35
N THR A 105 9.76 -18.01 -17.14
CA THR A 105 9.42 -16.60 -17.37
C THR A 105 8.59 -16.38 -18.63
N GLU A 106 8.86 -17.14 -19.69
CA GLU A 106 8.31 -16.87 -21.05
C GLU A 106 7.26 -17.90 -21.48
N SER A 107 7.36 -19.16 -21.04
CA SER A 107 6.44 -20.19 -21.54
C SER A 107 5.02 -20.04 -21.00
N GLY A 108 4.06 -19.98 -21.92
CA GLY A 108 2.62 -19.99 -21.63
C GLY A 108 2.02 -21.39 -21.44
N LEU A 109 2.82 -22.45 -21.56
CA LEU A 109 2.34 -23.85 -21.53
C LEU A 109 2.23 -24.45 -20.12
N LEU A 110 2.84 -23.80 -19.12
CA LEU A 110 2.78 -24.24 -17.73
C LEU A 110 1.41 -23.92 -17.12
N LYS A 111 0.77 -24.95 -16.56
CA LYS A 111 -0.49 -24.81 -15.81
C LYS A 111 -0.21 -24.28 -14.40
N ASP A 112 -1.22 -23.66 -13.78
CA ASP A 112 -1.13 -23.20 -12.39
C ASP A 112 -0.69 -24.31 -11.43
N SER A 113 -1.16 -25.54 -11.62
CA SER A 113 -0.72 -26.69 -10.82
C SER A 113 0.79 -26.93 -10.89
N ASP A 114 1.37 -26.77 -12.10
CA ASP A 114 2.78 -27.02 -12.34
C ASP A 114 3.63 -25.91 -11.70
N LEU A 115 3.18 -24.65 -11.81
CA LEU A 115 3.82 -23.51 -11.16
C LEU A 115 3.77 -23.63 -9.63
N ILE A 116 2.63 -24.05 -9.06
CA ILE A 116 2.46 -24.24 -7.61
C ILE A 116 3.38 -25.35 -7.09
N GLU A 117 3.51 -26.48 -7.81
CA GLU A 117 4.46 -27.54 -7.45
C GLU A 117 5.91 -27.03 -7.46
N ILE A 118 6.28 -26.23 -8.47
CA ILE A 118 7.62 -25.62 -8.57
C ILE A 118 7.86 -24.68 -7.39
N ILE A 119 6.90 -23.82 -7.05
CA ILE A 119 7.01 -22.91 -5.90
C ILE A 119 7.26 -23.68 -4.58
N ARG A 120 6.57 -24.81 -4.39
CA ARG A 120 6.63 -25.61 -3.15
C ARG A 120 7.91 -26.44 -3.01
N HIS A 121 8.50 -26.86 -4.12
CA HIS A 121 9.56 -27.88 -4.11
C HIS A 121 10.90 -27.43 -4.68
N ARG A 122 10.97 -26.26 -5.33
CA ARG A 122 12.19 -25.73 -5.95
C ARG A 122 12.80 -24.58 -5.17
N THR A 123 13.95 -24.14 -5.66
CA THR A 123 14.80 -23.15 -4.99
C THR A 123 14.17 -21.76 -5.03
N LEU A 124 14.73 -20.83 -4.23
CA LEU A 124 14.32 -19.43 -4.22
C LEU A 124 14.36 -18.81 -5.62
N GLU A 125 15.37 -19.14 -6.43
CA GLU A 125 15.52 -18.61 -7.77
C GLU A 125 14.39 -19.04 -8.71
N HIS A 126 13.85 -20.26 -8.53
CA HIS A 126 12.66 -20.71 -9.26
C HIS A 126 11.42 -19.92 -8.84
N GLN A 127 11.23 -19.72 -7.54
CA GLN A 127 10.11 -18.93 -7.02
C GLN A 127 10.16 -17.49 -7.55
N LEU A 128 11.35 -16.88 -7.59
CA LEU A 128 11.56 -15.55 -8.18
C LEU A 128 11.26 -15.52 -9.69
N ALA A 129 11.68 -16.54 -10.44
CA ALA A 129 11.37 -16.64 -11.87
C ALA A 129 9.86 -16.75 -12.12
N VAL A 130 9.14 -17.50 -11.28
CA VAL A 130 7.67 -17.58 -11.35
C VAL A 130 7.03 -16.22 -10.99
N ALA A 131 7.56 -15.50 -10.01
CA ALA A 131 7.02 -14.21 -9.55
C ALA A 131 7.14 -13.07 -10.58
N ILE A 132 8.05 -13.15 -11.55
CA ILE A 132 8.22 -12.13 -12.62
C ILE A 132 7.48 -12.47 -13.92
N ARG A 133 6.69 -13.55 -13.95
CA ARG A 133 5.92 -13.94 -15.15
C ARG A 133 4.94 -12.87 -15.57
N GLN A 134 4.71 -12.77 -16.89
CA GLN A 134 3.74 -11.85 -17.47
C GLN A 134 2.27 -12.14 -17.10
N ASN A 135 1.95 -13.37 -16.69
CA ASN A 135 0.61 -13.73 -16.27
C ASN A 135 0.70 -14.69 -15.08
N ILE A 136 0.17 -14.25 -13.94
CA ILE A 136 0.13 -15.01 -12.68
C ILE A 136 -1.30 -14.98 -12.18
N SER A 137 -1.88 -16.16 -11.97
CA SER A 137 -3.23 -16.28 -11.42
C SER A 137 -3.25 -16.04 -9.91
N GLU A 138 -4.43 -15.79 -9.35
CA GLU A 138 -4.60 -15.61 -7.90
C GLU A 138 -4.11 -16.82 -7.09
N ALA A 139 -4.29 -18.04 -7.62
CA ALA A 139 -3.85 -19.27 -6.96
C ALA A 139 -2.32 -19.37 -6.90
N VAL A 140 -1.62 -18.99 -7.98
CA VAL A 140 -0.16 -18.99 -8.02
C VAL A 140 0.40 -17.86 -7.16
N SER A 141 -0.22 -16.67 -7.18
CA SER A 141 0.12 -15.55 -6.29
C SER A 141 0.00 -15.94 -4.82
N GLN A 142 -1.08 -16.64 -4.46
CA GLN A 142 -1.24 -17.16 -3.09
C GLN A 142 -0.12 -18.14 -2.73
N ALA A 143 0.23 -19.08 -3.60
CA ALA A 143 1.32 -20.03 -3.35
C ALA A 143 2.67 -19.32 -3.17
N LEU A 144 2.95 -18.27 -3.94
CA LEU A 144 4.15 -17.44 -3.78
C LEU A 144 4.16 -16.72 -2.42
N VAL A 145 3.02 -16.21 -1.96
CA VAL A 145 2.88 -15.58 -0.63
C VAL A 145 3.05 -16.59 0.51
N GLU A 146 2.52 -17.80 0.35
CA GLU A 146 2.64 -18.90 1.32
C GLU A 146 4.09 -19.38 1.53
N THR A 147 5.01 -19.06 0.63
CA THR A 147 6.45 -19.34 0.83
C THR A 147 7.01 -18.61 2.06
N GLY A 148 6.39 -17.50 2.47
CA GLY A 148 6.89 -16.63 3.54
C GLY A 148 8.21 -15.93 3.21
N ASN A 149 8.72 -16.06 1.98
CA ASN A 149 9.97 -15.44 1.59
C ASN A 149 9.73 -13.98 1.16
N GLU A 150 10.29 -13.05 1.91
CA GLU A 150 10.14 -11.61 1.68
C GLU A 150 10.50 -11.19 0.25
N ARG A 151 11.61 -11.72 -0.30
CA ARG A 151 12.06 -11.36 -1.65
C ARG A 151 11.05 -11.80 -2.71
N VAL A 152 10.48 -13.00 -2.56
CA VAL A 152 9.46 -13.53 -3.49
C VAL A 152 8.20 -12.67 -3.44
N VAL A 153 7.74 -12.34 -2.23
CA VAL A 153 6.53 -11.52 -2.04
C VAL A 153 6.72 -10.11 -2.59
N VAL A 154 7.86 -9.47 -2.35
CA VAL A 154 8.18 -8.15 -2.91
C VAL A 154 8.24 -8.20 -4.43
N THR A 155 8.85 -9.23 -5.01
CA THR A 155 8.89 -9.41 -6.47
C THR A 155 7.49 -9.58 -7.05
N LEU A 156 6.64 -10.39 -6.40
CA LEU A 156 5.24 -10.57 -6.80
C LEU A 156 4.46 -9.25 -6.74
N LEU A 157 4.58 -8.49 -5.64
CA LEU A 157 3.88 -7.22 -5.45
C LEU A 157 4.28 -6.19 -6.51
N LYS A 158 5.55 -6.16 -6.90
CA LYS A 158 6.07 -5.27 -7.96
C LYS A 158 5.65 -5.70 -9.36
N ASN A 159 5.10 -6.90 -9.54
CA ASN A 159 4.62 -7.38 -10.83
C ASN A 159 3.16 -7.01 -11.04
N GLU A 160 2.90 -5.88 -11.71
CA GLU A 160 1.56 -5.34 -12.00
C GLU A 160 0.64 -6.36 -12.69
N ASN A 161 1.18 -7.29 -13.49
CA ASN A 161 0.39 -8.27 -14.21
C ASN A 161 -0.02 -9.49 -13.37
N ALA A 162 0.52 -9.63 -12.16
CA ALA A 162 0.12 -10.70 -11.25
C ALA A 162 -1.27 -10.40 -10.67
N LYS A 163 -2.18 -11.36 -10.65
CA LYS A 163 -3.49 -11.18 -10.02
C LYS A 163 -3.42 -11.56 -8.55
N ILE A 164 -3.82 -10.66 -7.65
CA ILE A 164 -3.81 -10.91 -6.21
C ILE A 164 -5.25 -10.90 -5.68
N SER A 165 -5.68 -12.01 -5.07
CA SER A 165 -7.02 -12.09 -4.49
C SER A 165 -7.18 -11.09 -3.34
N GLN A 166 -8.42 -10.65 -3.08
CA GLN A 166 -8.71 -9.74 -1.97
C GLN A 166 -8.28 -10.30 -0.61
N SER A 167 -8.46 -11.61 -0.39
CA SER A 167 -8.05 -12.27 0.86
C SER A 167 -6.52 -12.30 1.03
N THR A 168 -5.79 -12.51 -0.06
CA THR A 168 -4.32 -12.46 -0.07
C THR A 168 -3.83 -11.03 0.19
N MET A 169 -4.48 -10.03 -0.41
CA MET A 169 -4.15 -8.62 -0.19
C MET A 169 -4.36 -8.21 1.27
N GLU A 170 -5.49 -8.59 1.88
CA GLU A 170 -5.76 -8.36 3.31
C GLU A 170 -4.68 -8.99 4.20
N TYR A 171 -4.26 -10.21 3.89
CA TYR A 171 -3.17 -10.89 4.61
C TYR A 171 -1.84 -10.12 4.49
N LEU A 172 -1.47 -9.70 3.28
CA LEU A 172 -0.24 -8.94 3.02
C LEU A 172 -0.23 -7.58 3.72
N VAL A 173 -1.37 -6.89 3.74
CA VAL A 173 -1.56 -5.64 4.49
C VAL A 173 -1.30 -5.86 5.98
N GLU A 174 -1.81 -6.94 6.57
CA GLU A 174 -1.52 -7.27 7.97
C GLU A 174 -0.05 -7.64 8.21
N GLN A 175 0.60 -8.34 7.27
CA GLN A 175 2.05 -8.62 7.37
C GLN A 175 2.91 -7.36 7.25
N SER A 176 2.46 -6.34 6.51
CA SER A 176 3.19 -5.08 6.31
C SER A 176 3.45 -4.29 7.60
N LYS A 177 2.75 -4.62 8.70
CA LYS A 177 3.03 -4.09 10.05
C LYS A 177 4.39 -4.52 10.60
N ARG A 178 4.91 -5.65 10.11
CA ARG A 178 6.17 -6.25 10.56
C ARG A 178 7.25 -6.22 9.48
N VAL A 179 6.84 -6.14 8.22
CA VAL A 179 7.71 -6.21 7.04
C VAL A 179 7.55 -4.94 6.23
N ASP A 180 8.38 -3.95 6.53
CA ASP A 180 8.28 -2.61 5.95
C ASP A 180 8.42 -2.60 4.43
N THR A 181 9.20 -3.53 3.88
CA THR A 181 9.42 -3.67 2.42
C THR A 181 8.15 -4.02 1.64
N PHE A 182 7.08 -4.47 2.31
CA PHE A 182 5.79 -4.72 1.67
C PHE A 182 4.96 -3.45 1.50
N GLN A 183 5.19 -2.42 2.32
CA GLN A 183 4.28 -1.27 2.44
C GLN A 183 4.14 -0.49 1.13
N GLU A 184 5.25 -0.04 0.55
CA GLU A 184 5.25 0.71 -0.71
C GLU A 184 4.67 -0.14 -1.86
N PRO A 185 5.14 -1.37 -2.15
CA PRO A 185 4.59 -2.17 -3.23
C PRO A 185 3.09 -2.43 -3.11
N ILE A 186 2.56 -2.66 -1.91
CA ILE A 186 1.11 -2.85 -1.69
C ILE A 186 0.32 -1.60 -2.07
N LEU A 187 0.80 -0.40 -1.71
CA LEU A 187 0.11 0.87 -1.97
C LEU A 187 -0.02 1.19 -3.47
N HIS A 188 0.87 0.66 -4.30
CA HIS A 188 0.82 0.81 -5.76
C HIS A 188 -0.09 -0.20 -6.47
N ARG A 189 -0.69 -1.16 -5.76
CA ARG A 189 -1.55 -2.19 -6.35
C ARG A 189 -2.97 -1.69 -6.62
N GLU A 190 -3.50 -1.99 -7.79
CA GLU A 190 -4.89 -1.68 -8.14
C GLU A 190 -5.90 -2.49 -7.31
N GLU A 191 -5.53 -3.69 -6.85
CA GLU A 191 -6.42 -4.52 -6.03
C GLU A 191 -6.55 -4.02 -4.58
N LEU A 192 -5.74 -3.04 -4.17
CA LEU A 192 -5.79 -2.47 -2.84
C LEU A 192 -7.04 -1.61 -2.67
N ARG A 193 -7.96 -2.07 -1.82
CA ARG A 193 -9.14 -1.29 -1.46
C ARG A 193 -8.81 -0.10 -0.56
N PRO A 194 -9.52 1.03 -0.69
CA PRO A 194 -9.29 2.22 0.13
C PRO A 194 -9.34 1.96 1.64
N GLU A 195 -10.19 1.05 2.12
CA GLU A 195 -10.27 0.71 3.54
C GLU A 195 -8.98 0.06 4.06
N LEU A 196 -8.26 -0.66 3.21
CA LEU A 196 -6.97 -1.26 3.57
C LEU A 196 -5.84 -0.22 3.55
N ALA A 197 -5.84 0.70 2.58
CA ALA A 197 -4.91 1.84 2.56
C ALA A 197 -5.09 2.74 3.81
N GLN A 198 -6.34 2.99 4.23
CA GLN A 198 -6.65 3.72 5.48
C GLN A 198 -6.04 3.03 6.70
N ARG A 199 -6.12 1.70 6.78
CA ARG A 199 -5.51 0.96 7.89
C ARG A 199 -3.99 1.12 7.89
N MET A 200 -3.37 0.96 6.71
CA MET A 200 -1.92 1.10 6.56
C MET A 200 -1.39 2.45 7.04
N PHE A 201 -2.17 3.52 6.91
CA PHE A 201 -1.83 4.86 7.38
C PHE A 201 -1.26 4.89 8.82
N LEU A 202 -1.75 4.01 9.70
CA LEU A 202 -1.37 3.96 11.11
C LEU A 202 0.10 3.53 11.33
N TRP A 203 0.66 2.69 10.47
CA TRP A 203 2.00 2.13 10.66
C TRP A 203 3.00 2.44 9.54
N VAL A 204 2.55 2.97 8.41
CA VAL A 204 3.43 3.39 7.31
C VAL A 204 4.17 4.70 7.63
N THR A 205 5.26 4.93 6.91
CA THR A 205 6.09 6.14 7.03
C THR A 205 5.33 7.41 6.61
N ALA A 206 5.81 8.58 7.03
CA ALA A 206 5.22 9.87 6.65
C ALA A 206 5.11 10.06 5.13
N ALA A 207 6.13 9.65 4.36
CA ALA A 207 6.10 9.72 2.90
C ALA A 207 4.99 8.86 2.28
N LEU A 208 4.77 7.66 2.82
CA LEU A 208 3.68 6.78 2.36
C LEU A 208 2.30 7.25 2.83
N ARG A 209 2.21 7.96 3.96
CA ARG A 209 0.97 8.64 4.38
C ARG A 209 0.58 9.72 3.38
N GLU A 210 1.53 10.53 2.92
CA GLU A 210 1.29 11.53 1.86
C GLU A 210 0.79 10.85 0.58
N PHE A 211 1.45 9.78 0.15
CA PHE A 211 1.02 8.99 -1.00
C PHE A 211 -0.43 8.48 -0.83
N ILE A 212 -0.80 7.99 0.36
CA ILE A 212 -2.17 7.53 0.65
C ILE A 212 -3.17 8.68 0.49
N LEU A 213 -2.87 9.86 1.02
CA LEU A 213 -3.76 11.03 0.96
C LEU A 213 -3.95 11.56 -0.46
N GLU A 214 -2.93 11.45 -1.30
CA GLU A 214 -2.98 11.89 -2.70
C GLU A 214 -3.75 10.91 -3.60
N ASN A 215 -3.56 9.61 -3.39
CA ASN A 215 -4.07 8.57 -4.29
C ASN A 215 -5.40 7.95 -3.83
N PHE A 216 -5.67 7.96 -2.52
CA PHE A 216 -6.91 7.44 -1.95
C PHE A 216 -7.77 8.60 -1.46
N LYS A 217 -9.01 8.68 -1.93
CA LYS A 217 -9.97 9.72 -1.49
C LYS A 217 -10.41 9.42 -0.06
N LEU A 218 -9.64 9.92 0.89
CA LEU A 218 -9.95 9.84 2.31
C LEU A 218 -10.70 11.10 2.74
N ASP A 219 -11.81 10.91 3.45
CA ASP A 219 -12.48 12.05 4.08
C ASP A 219 -11.55 12.66 5.13
N GLN A 220 -11.46 13.99 5.15
CA GLN A 220 -10.60 14.74 6.06
C GLN A 220 -10.88 14.40 7.54
N SER A 221 -12.12 14.01 7.85
CA SER A 221 -12.55 13.44 9.13
C SER A 221 -11.78 12.18 9.54
N VAL A 222 -11.62 11.25 8.61
CA VAL A 222 -10.96 9.96 8.84
C VAL A 222 -9.46 10.17 9.01
N VAL A 223 -8.88 11.07 8.22
CA VAL A 223 -7.46 11.43 8.33
C VAL A 223 -7.15 12.04 9.70
N ASP A 224 -8.00 12.97 10.18
CA ASP A 224 -7.88 13.56 11.51
C ASP A 224 -7.91 12.47 12.61
N ASP A 225 -8.83 11.50 12.51
CA ASP A 225 -8.95 10.38 13.48
C ASP A 225 -7.71 9.46 13.46
N LEU A 226 -7.15 9.18 12.27
CA LEU A 226 -5.96 8.35 12.12
C LEU A 226 -4.71 9.06 12.68
N LEU A 227 -4.57 10.36 12.46
CA LEU A 227 -3.50 11.17 13.05
C LEU A 227 -3.59 11.23 14.59
N GLU A 228 -4.80 11.30 15.14
CA GLU A 228 -5.05 11.23 16.59
C GLU A 228 -4.61 9.88 17.18
N GLN A 229 -4.91 8.78 16.48
CA GLN A 229 -4.47 7.44 16.89
C GLN A 229 -2.94 7.31 16.88
N ILE A 230 -2.26 7.82 15.86
CA ILE A 230 -0.80 7.82 15.79
C ILE A 230 -0.20 8.63 16.95
N ALA A 231 -0.71 9.85 17.19
CA ALA A 231 -0.24 10.70 18.29
C ALA A 231 -0.42 10.04 19.67
N SER A 232 -1.46 9.20 19.83
CA SER A 232 -1.72 8.45 21.06
C SER A 232 -0.84 7.20 21.20
N GLN A 233 -0.41 6.58 20.09
CA GLN A 233 0.43 5.38 20.06
C GLN A 233 1.93 5.68 20.10
N GLU A 234 2.38 6.76 19.46
CA GLU A 234 3.77 7.25 19.47
C GLU A 234 4.14 7.97 20.80
N GLY A 235 3.50 7.61 21.91
CA GLY A 235 3.75 8.09 23.27
C GLY A 235 5.13 7.73 23.84
N GLY A 236 6.19 7.89 23.05
CA GLY A 236 7.53 8.13 23.53
C GLY A 236 7.56 9.49 24.24
N VAL A 237 8.00 9.46 25.49
CA VAL A 237 7.96 10.58 26.45
C VAL A 237 8.59 11.85 25.87
N GLN A 238 7.77 12.74 25.32
CA GLN A 238 8.12 14.15 25.16
C GLN A 238 7.74 14.90 26.44
N PRO A 239 8.54 15.90 26.88
CA PRO A 239 8.30 16.64 28.13
C PRO A 239 6.93 17.34 28.19
N ASP A 240 6.31 17.61 27.05
CA ASP A 240 4.98 18.23 26.94
C ASP A 240 3.84 17.28 27.35
N GLN A 241 4.02 15.96 27.21
CA GLN A 241 3.01 14.95 27.59
C GLN A 241 2.94 14.73 29.11
N ALA A 242 4.05 14.88 29.84
CA ALA A 242 4.03 14.77 31.30
C ALA A 242 3.18 15.89 31.94
N ASN A 243 3.20 17.09 31.35
CA ASN A 243 2.31 18.18 31.73
C ASN A 243 0.87 17.92 31.27
N GLY A 244 0.68 17.36 30.08
CA GLY A 244 -0.64 16.93 29.59
C GLY A 244 -1.33 15.88 30.47
N LEU A 245 -0.59 14.86 30.93
CA LEU A 245 -1.12 13.82 31.82
C LEU A 245 -1.53 14.40 33.18
N LYS A 246 -0.68 15.22 33.80
CA LYS A 246 -1.01 15.91 35.06
C LYS A 246 -2.19 16.85 34.91
N ALA A 247 -2.26 17.59 33.80
CA ALA A 247 -3.38 18.46 33.47
C ALA A 247 -4.69 17.66 33.32
N ASN A 248 -4.64 16.48 32.69
CA ASN A 248 -5.78 15.60 32.53
C ASN A 248 -6.23 14.98 33.87
N GLU A 249 -5.30 14.59 34.75
CA GLU A 249 -5.61 14.12 36.11
C GLU A 249 -6.24 15.21 36.98
N LEU A 250 -5.70 16.44 36.90
CA LEU A 250 -6.23 17.59 37.60
C LEU A 250 -7.64 17.95 37.09
N ALA A 251 -7.82 18.01 35.77
CA ALA A 251 -9.12 18.24 35.15
C ALA A 251 -10.14 17.16 35.53
N ALA A 252 -9.74 15.88 35.59
CA ALA A 252 -10.60 14.79 36.05
C ALA A 252 -10.99 14.92 37.53
N THR A 253 -10.13 15.51 38.36
CA THR A 253 -10.43 15.78 39.77
C THR A 253 -11.42 16.93 39.90
N LEU A 254 -11.17 18.04 39.19
CA LEU A 254 -12.09 19.18 39.14
C LEU A 254 -13.47 18.79 38.59
N ASP A 255 -13.52 17.92 37.58
CA ASP A 255 -14.77 17.40 37.01
C ASP A 255 -15.59 16.60 38.01
N ARG A 256 -14.94 15.72 38.79
CA ARG A 256 -15.59 14.97 39.88
C ARG A 256 -16.13 15.88 40.98
N GLU A 257 -15.48 17.02 41.21
CA GLU A 257 -15.87 18.03 42.20
C GLU A 257 -16.89 19.04 41.65
N GLY A 258 -17.27 18.94 40.37
CA GLY A 258 -18.19 19.89 39.72
C GLY A 258 -17.58 21.28 39.49
N LEU A 259 -16.25 21.37 39.50
CA LEU A 259 -15.47 22.61 39.39
C LEU A 259 -14.98 22.89 37.96
N VAL A 260 -15.54 22.23 36.94
CA VAL A 260 -15.28 22.59 35.53
C VAL A 260 -16.18 23.77 35.18
N THR A 261 -15.74 24.97 35.57
CA THR A 261 -16.49 26.24 35.42
C THR A 261 -15.76 27.23 34.50
N PRO A 262 -16.45 28.24 33.93
CA PRO A 262 -15.82 29.28 33.11
C PRO A 262 -14.62 29.96 33.81
N GLU A 263 -14.72 30.18 35.11
CA GLU A 263 -13.64 30.80 35.90
C GLU A 263 -12.37 29.93 35.91
N THR A 264 -12.51 28.61 36.01
CA THR A 264 -11.35 27.70 35.97
C THR A 264 -10.68 27.66 34.60
N LEU A 265 -11.46 27.72 33.52
CA LEU A 265 -10.93 27.81 32.15
C LEU A 265 -10.14 29.11 31.92
N ILE A 266 -10.72 30.24 32.34
CA ILE A 266 -10.08 31.56 32.24
C ILE A 266 -8.79 31.58 33.08
N THR A 267 -8.84 31.03 34.30
CA THR A 267 -7.67 30.96 35.18
C THR A 267 -6.54 30.16 34.54
N ALA A 268 -6.85 28.97 34.00
CA ALA A 268 -5.86 28.13 33.32
C ALA A 268 -5.17 28.87 32.15
N LEU A 269 -5.95 29.53 31.27
CA LEU A 269 -5.35 30.31 30.17
C LEU A 269 -4.59 31.54 30.64
N SER A 270 -5.08 32.25 31.66
CA SER A 270 -4.40 33.45 32.19
C SER A 270 -3.02 33.13 32.80
N GLN A 271 -2.85 31.92 33.31
CA GLN A 271 -1.59 31.41 33.86
C GLN A 271 -0.69 30.77 32.77
N GLY A 272 -1.16 30.69 31.53
CA GLY A 272 -0.45 30.03 30.43
C GLY A 272 -0.51 28.49 30.47
N GLU A 273 -1.35 27.91 31.33
CA GLU A 273 -1.54 26.46 31.47
C GLU A 273 -2.45 25.91 30.36
N VAL A 274 -1.91 25.90 29.13
CA VAL A 274 -2.65 25.50 27.92
C VAL A 274 -3.18 24.07 28.03
N SER A 275 -2.38 23.13 28.53
CA SER A 275 -2.79 21.73 28.67
C SER A 275 -3.96 21.57 29.63
N LEU A 276 -3.99 22.33 30.73
CA LEU A 276 -5.10 22.33 31.68
C LEU A 276 -6.35 22.95 31.05
N PHE A 277 -6.20 24.05 30.32
CA PHE A 277 -7.32 24.63 29.58
C PHE A 277 -7.91 23.63 28.59
N LEU A 278 -7.09 22.95 27.78
CA LEU A 278 -7.57 21.98 26.79
C LEU A 278 -8.34 20.84 27.44
N ALA A 279 -7.81 20.29 28.55
CA ALA A 279 -8.48 19.24 29.31
C ALA A 279 -9.83 19.69 29.89
N LEU A 280 -9.90 20.88 30.49
CA LEU A 280 -11.14 21.46 31.04
C LEU A 280 -12.15 21.81 29.94
N PHE A 281 -11.69 22.43 28.85
CA PHE A 281 -12.52 22.84 27.73
C PHE A 281 -13.11 21.64 26.99
N SER A 282 -12.34 20.57 26.80
CA SER A 282 -12.84 19.31 26.25
C SER A 282 -13.91 18.67 27.11
N ARG A 283 -13.76 18.67 28.44
CA ARG A 283 -14.79 18.16 29.36
C ARG A 283 -16.06 19.00 29.33
N LEU A 284 -15.93 20.33 29.41
CA LEU A 284 -17.05 21.25 29.40
C LEU A 284 -17.85 21.18 28.09
N THR A 285 -17.15 21.15 26.96
CA THR A 285 -17.76 21.18 25.63
C THR A 285 -18.07 19.78 25.08
N GLY A 286 -17.53 18.72 25.69
CA GLY A 286 -17.68 17.34 25.24
C GLY A 286 -16.96 17.02 23.92
N ILE A 287 -16.08 17.90 23.44
CA ILE A 287 -15.29 17.68 22.21
C ILE A 287 -13.94 17.06 22.54
N ARG A 288 -13.35 16.35 21.58
CA ARG A 288 -12.03 15.74 21.74
C ARG A 288 -10.92 16.80 21.89
N GLU A 289 -9.87 16.45 22.63
CA GLU A 289 -8.78 17.37 22.99
C GLU A 289 -8.04 17.91 21.76
N TYR A 290 -7.88 17.10 20.71
CA TYR A 290 -7.33 17.56 19.43
C TYR A 290 -8.16 18.68 18.79
N LEU A 291 -9.50 18.54 18.78
CA LEU A 291 -10.38 19.56 18.24
C LEU A 291 -10.34 20.84 19.10
N ALA A 292 -10.30 20.69 20.43
CA ALA A 292 -10.09 21.80 21.35
C ALA A 292 -8.78 22.53 21.06
N LYS A 293 -7.69 21.79 20.79
CA LYS A 293 -6.40 22.35 20.40
C LYS A 293 -6.49 23.11 19.09
N ARG A 294 -7.11 22.53 18.05
CA ARG A 294 -7.31 23.22 16.77
C ARG A 294 -8.11 24.51 16.92
N ILE A 295 -9.21 24.47 17.68
CA ILE A 295 -10.05 25.64 17.98
C ILE A 295 -9.25 26.71 18.72
N LEU A 296 -8.43 26.32 19.70
CA LEU A 296 -7.61 27.25 20.46
C LEU A 296 -6.59 27.99 19.57
N PHE A 297 -6.01 27.30 18.59
CA PHE A 297 -4.98 27.86 17.71
C PHE A 297 -5.52 28.42 16.38
N GLU A 298 -6.84 28.44 16.16
CA GLU A 298 -7.48 28.98 14.95
C GLU A 298 -7.49 30.51 14.93
N PRO A 299 -7.05 31.18 13.83
CA PRO A 299 -6.96 32.65 13.75
C PRO A 299 -8.30 33.37 13.92
N GLY A 300 -9.37 32.87 13.30
CA GLY A 300 -10.66 33.53 13.27
C GLY A 300 -11.51 33.35 14.54
N GLY A 301 -11.17 32.42 15.44
CA GLY A 301 -11.88 32.24 16.71
C GLY A 301 -13.34 31.81 16.62
N GLU A 302 -13.86 31.54 15.42
CA GLU A 302 -15.27 31.18 15.22
C GLU A 302 -15.61 29.88 15.94
N GLY A 303 -14.70 28.89 15.89
CA GLY A 303 -14.84 27.64 16.63
C GLY A 303 -14.99 27.84 18.14
N MET A 304 -14.20 28.77 18.69
CA MET A 304 -14.21 29.10 20.12
C MET A 304 -15.52 29.76 20.51
N ALA A 305 -16.01 30.71 19.70
CA ALA A 305 -17.28 31.39 19.92
C ALA A 305 -18.46 30.39 19.93
N ILE A 306 -18.48 29.46 18.98
CA ILE A 306 -19.52 28.40 18.89
C ILE A 306 -19.51 27.51 20.13
N CYS A 307 -18.34 27.02 20.54
CA CYS A 307 -18.20 26.20 21.74
C CYS A 307 -18.68 26.95 23.00
N CYS A 308 -18.21 28.18 23.21
CA CYS A 308 -18.55 28.99 24.38
C CYS A 308 -20.07 29.29 24.43
N LYS A 309 -20.68 29.63 23.29
CA LYS A 309 -22.12 29.90 23.21
C LYS A 309 -22.94 28.66 23.52
N ALA A 310 -22.56 27.51 22.96
CA ALA A 310 -23.27 26.26 23.13
C ALA A 310 -23.31 25.79 24.59
N VAL A 311 -22.19 25.90 25.31
CA VAL A 311 -22.13 25.54 26.74
C VAL A 311 -22.72 26.62 27.65
N GLY A 312 -22.94 27.83 27.12
CA GLY A 312 -23.68 28.90 27.81
C GLY A 312 -22.81 29.89 28.57
N LEU A 313 -21.56 30.09 28.14
CA LEU A 313 -20.71 31.15 28.70
C LEU A 313 -21.33 32.53 28.46
N THR A 314 -20.96 33.50 29.28
CA THR A 314 -21.32 34.89 29.03
C THR A 314 -20.43 35.50 27.95
N LYS A 315 -20.84 36.63 27.38
CA LYS A 315 -20.03 37.40 26.42
C LYS A 315 -18.68 37.79 27.03
N ASP A 316 -18.69 38.20 28.29
CA ASP A 316 -17.49 38.65 28.99
C ASP A 316 -16.53 37.49 29.25
N GLU A 317 -17.04 36.32 29.63
CA GLU A 317 -16.24 35.09 29.76
C GLU A 317 -15.60 34.68 28.43
N PHE A 318 -16.38 34.66 27.35
CA PHE A 318 -15.86 34.37 26.02
C PHE A 318 -14.76 35.35 25.60
N ALA A 319 -15.00 36.66 25.79
CA ALA A 319 -14.03 37.70 25.44
C ALA A 319 -12.71 37.54 26.21
N GLN A 320 -12.76 37.14 27.49
CA GLN A 320 -11.58 36.84 28.29
C GLN A 320 -10.82 35.62 27.77
N ILE A 321 -11.52 34.51 27.50
CA ILE A 321 -10.92 33.29 26.93
C ILE A 321 -10.24 33.60 25.59
N PHE A 322 -10.89 34.35 24.71
CA PHE A 322 -10.34 34.74 23.42
C PHE A 322 -9.10 35.65 23.56
N ARG A 323 -9.12 36.63 24.46
CA ARG A 323 -7.95 37.49 24.70
C ARG A 323 -6.74 36.68 25.19
N TYR A 324 -6.95 35.80 26.17
CA TYR A 324 -5.87 34.96 26.68
C TYR A 324 -5.39 33.94 25.64
N SER A 325 -6.27 33.37 24.81
CA SER A 325 -5.84 32.49 23.72
C SER A 325 -4.97 33.22 22.70
N GLN A 326 -5.28 34.48 22.37
CA GLN A 326 -4.45 35.29 21.48
C GLN A 326 -3.08 35.62 22.09
N LEU A 327 -3.00 35.87 23.41
CA LEU A 327 -1.73 36.09 24.10
C LEU A 327 -0.85 34.84 24.14
N VAL A 328 -1.47 33.65 24.24
CA VAL A 328 -0.76 32.36 24.13
C VAL A 328 -0.23 32.15 22.71
N ARG A 329 -0.91 32.66 21.68
CA ARG A 329 -0.55 32.48 20.26
C ARG A 329 0.46 33.50 19.74
N ALA A 330 0.26 34.77 20.09
CA ALA A 330 1.00 35.90 19.54
C ALA A 330 1.81 36.57 20.63
N ARG A 331 3.15 36.55 20.50
CA ARG A 331 4.06 37.36 21.34
C ARG A 331 3.92 38.88 21.11
N ARG A 332 2.87 39.37 20.45
CA ARG A 332 2.61 40.80 20.16
C ARG A 332 1.12 41.12 20.30
N SER A 333 0.85 42.22 21.01
CA SER A 333 -0.46 42.63 21.54
C SER A 333 -1.32 43.45 20.57
N ASP A 334 -0.77 43.87 19.43
CA ASP A 334 -1.21 45.11 18.77
C ASP A 334 -2.48 44.97 17.90
N ARG A 335 -3.04 43.76 17.73
CA ARG A 335 -4.25 43.51 16.91
C ARG A 335 -5.35 42.68 17.61
N ILE A 336 -5.25 42.50 18.93
CA ILE A 336 -6.19 41.66 19.69
C ILE A 336 -7.58 42.29 19.74
N ASP A 337 -7.67 43.61 19.88
CA ASP A 337 -8.94 44.32 20.02
C ASP A 337 -9.76 44.36 18.72
N GLU A 338 -9.09 44.48 17.56
CA GLU A 338 -9.74 44.41 16.24
C GLU A 338 -10.30 43.00 15.99
N ALA A 339 -9.48 41.96 16.20
CA ALA A 339 -9.91 40.58 16.05
C ALA A 339 -11.03 40.20 17.05
N LEU A 340 -11.01 40.76 18.26
CA LEU A 340 -12.07 40.52 19.23
C LEU A 340 -13.41 41.13 18.78
N ALA A 341 -13.40 42.32 18.17
CA ALA A 341 -14.61 42.97 17.67
C ALA A 341 -15.32 42.11 16.60
N ASP A 342 -14.55 41.54 15.67
CA ASP A 342 -15.06 40.68 14.59
C ASP A 342 -15.73 39.41 15.14
N VAL A 343 -15.12 38.78 16.15
CA VAL A 343 -15.63 37.50 16.68
C VAL A 343 -16.75 37.70 17.71
N ILE A 344 -16.79 38.82 18.41
CA ILE A 344 -17.92 39.18 19.29
C ILE A 344 -19.22 39.26 18.49
N TRP A 345 -19.17 39.83 17.27
CA TRP A 345 -20.36 39.90 16.43
C TRP A 345 -20.92 38.51 16.10
N ILE A 346 -20.04 37.55 15.78
CA ILE A 346 -20.41 36.14 15.55
C ILE A 346 -21.03 35.51 16.81
N TYR A 347 -20.49 35.83 17.99
CA TYR A 347 -21.03 35.36 19.27
C TYR A 347 -22.45 35.90 19.55
N GLU A 348 -22.69 37.16 19.25
CA GLU A 348 -23.98 37.83 19.49
C GLU A 348 -25.06 37.40 18.50
N ASP A 349 -24.71 37.29 17.22
CA ASP A 349 -25.64 36.94 16.14
C ASP A 349 -26.12 35.49 16.22
N MET A 350 -25.27 34.56 16.69
CA MET A 350 -25.67 33.15 16.78
C MET A 350 -26.60 32.88 17.98
N SER A 351 -27.65 32.07 17.75
CA SER A 351 -28.47 31.53 18.84
C SER A 351 -27.76 30.38 19.57
N ARG A 352 -28.13 30.17 20.84
CA ARG A 352 -27.58 29.06 21.64
C ARG A 352 -27.97 27.70 21.05
N GLU A 353 -29.17 27.60 20.49
CA GLU A 353 -29.70 26.40 19.86
C GLU A 353 -28.90 26.04 18.60
N ALA A 354 -28.56 27.03 17.78
CA ALA A 354 -27.71 26.84 16.60
C ALA A 354 -26.30 26.40 16.99
N ALA A 355 -25.70 27.06 17.99
CA ALA A 355 -24.40 26.68 18.53
C ALA A 355 -24.39 25.25 19.08
N ALA A 356 -25.43 24.87 19.84
CA ALA A 356 -25.57 23.54 20.42
C ALA A 356 -25.77 22.46 19.33
N ALA A 357 -26.47 22.75 18.24
CA ALA A 357 -26.61 21.82 17.11
C ALA A 357 -25.27 21.55 16.41
N VAL A 358 -24.46 22.60 16.24
CA VAL A 358 -23.11 22.51 15.66
C VAL A 358 -22.18 21.75 16.60
N LEU A 359 -22.17 22.10 17.89
CA LEU A 359 -21.37 21.40 18.90
C LEU A 359 -21.78 19.92 19.00
N LYS A 360 -23.07 19.60 18.94
CA LYS A 360 -23.57 18.22 18.90
C LYS A 360 -23.08 17.47 17.66
N THR A 361 -22.91 18.17 16.55
CA THR A 361 -22.32 17.61 15.33
C THR A 361 -20.84 17.35 15.54
N TRP A 362 -20.08 18.29 16.11
CA TRP A 362 -18.66 18.10 16.46
C TRP A 362 -18.42 17.00 17.50
N ARG A 363 -19.37 16.78 18.42
CA ARG A 363 -19.37 15.65 19.37
C ARG A 363 -19.61 14.30 18.69
N ARG A 364 -20.35 14.27 17.56
CA ARG A 364 -20.86 13.04 16.92
C ARG A 364 -20.14 12.67 15.62
N ASN A 365 -19.63 13.64 14.87
CA ASN A 365 -19.09 13.43 13.52
C ASN A 365 -18.04 14.49 13.14
N THR A 366 -16.95 14.03 12.55
CA THR A 366 -15.64 14.72 12.43
C THR A 366 -15.57 15.76 11.29
N GLY A 367 -16.68 16.42 10.96
CA GLY A 367 -16.81 17.38 9.84
C GLY A 367 -16.76 18.86 10.28
N TYR A 368 -15.68 19.28 10.94
CA TYR A 368 -15.53 20.64 11.51
C TYR A 368 -15.73 21.77 10.49
N LEU A 369 -15.05 21.70 9.34
CA LEU A 369 -15.09 22.74 8.31
C LEU A 369 -16.41 22.75 7.52
N ALA A 370 -17.05 21.60 7.34
CA ALA A 370 -18.34 21.50 6.68
C ALA A 370 -19.46 22.15 7.51
N ALA A 371 -19.39 21.99 8.84
CA ALA A 371 -20.32 22.61 9.77
C ALA A 371 -20.15 24.15 9.85
N ILE A 372 -18.91 24.66 9.81
CA ILE A 372 -18.64 26.11 9.77
C ILE A 372 -19.19 26.76 8.49
N ARG A 373 -19.04 26.10 7.33
CA ARG A 373 -19.59 26.59 6.05
C ARG A 373 -21.12 26.66 6.03
N GLN A 374 -21.81 25.73 6.70
CA GLN A 374 -23.27 25.75 6.81
C GLN A 374 -23.77 26.99 7.56
N ILE A 375 -23.08 27.41 8.62
CA ILE A 375 -23.43 28.62 9.39
C ILE A 375 -23.17 29.89 8.56
N GLN A 376 -21.99 30.00 7.93
CA GLN A 376 -21.68 31.15 7.07
C GLN A 376 -22.69 31.31 5.91
N SER A 377 -23.25 30.20 5.41
CA SER A 377 -24.30 30.21 4.39
C SER A 377 -25.70 30.56 4.93
N ALA A 378 -25.98 30.26 6.20
CA ALA A 378 -27.25 30.56 6.86
C ALA A 378 -27.31 32.03 7.33
N THR A 379 -26.21 32.55 7.88
CA THR A 379 -26.08 33.97 8.28
C THR A 379 -26.14 34.91 7.07
N ARG A 380 -25.59 34.51 5.91
CA ARG A 380 -25.70 35.28 4.65
C ARG A 380 -27.08 35.26 3.97
N ARG A 381 -27.99 34.37 4.37
CA ARG A 381 -29.37 34.31 3.80
C ARG A 381 -30.37 35.18 4.59
N ASN A 382 -30.02 35.59 5.80
CA ASN A 382 -30.87 36.37 6.70
C ASN A 382 -30.43 37.84 6.85
N ALA A 383 -29.36 38.24 6.15
CA ALA A 383 -28.97 39.63 5.89
C ALA A 383 -29.43 40.02 4.50
#